data_AF-A0A0C5WP87-F1
#
_entry.id   AF-A0A0C5WP87-F1
#
_cell.length_a   1.000
_cell.length_b   1.000
_cell.length_c   1.000
_cell.angle_alpha   90.00
_cell.angle_beta   90.00
_cell.angle_gamma   90.00
#
_symmetry.space_group_name_H-M   'P 1'
#
loop_
_entity.id
_entity.type
_entity.pdbx_description
1 polymer ?
#
loop_
_entity_poly.entity_id
_entity_poly.type
_entity_poly.pdbx_seq_one_letter_code
_entity_poly.pdbx_strand_id
1 'polypeptide(L)'
;MALHAIIDHKDYQSLSAPAQSLLWTIARQYNGYNNGWLKGTLEILKPWGWKKDRLKACLKELKDKDWLRVTRVPRYPKDPYRYALSWEEINSDKDGMDEGAKAYPKRSLK
;
A
#
# COMPACT_ATOMS: atom_id res chain seq x y z
N MET A 1 17.72 7.46 -0.84
CA MET A 1 17.24 7.93 -2.16
C MET A 1 16.41 6.83 -2.82
N ALA A 2 15.14 6.66 -2.42
CA ALA A 2 14.30 5.56 -2.92
C ALA A 2 13.40 5.95 -4.11
N LEU A 3 13.14 7.25 -4.32
CA LEU A 3 12.13 7.71 -5.25
C LEU A 3 12.45 7.38 -6.72
N HIS A 4 13.68 7.68 -7.17
CA HIS A 4 14.12 7.37 -8.54
C HIS A 4 14.03 5.87 -8.82
N ALA A 5 14.54 5.04 -7.90
CA ALA A 5 14.50 3.58 -8.02
C ALA A 5 13.06 3.03 -8.09
N ILE A 6 12.07 3.66 -7.43
CA ILE A 6 10.66 3.27 -7.54
C ILE A 6 10.10 3.66 -8.91
N ILE A 7 10.30 4.91 -9.34
CA ILE A 7 9.71 5.44 -10.59
C ILE A 7 10.32 4.75 -11.83
N ASP A 8 11.61 4.43 -11.77
CA ASP A 8 12.33 3.76 -12.85
C ASP A 8 12.07 2.24 -12.89
N HIS A 9 11.45 1.68 -11.85
CA HIS A 9 11.16 0.25 -11.79
C HIS A 9 10.12 -0.14 -12.85
N LYS A 10 10.41 -1.19 -13.64
CA LYS A 10 9.53 -1.67 -14.72
C LYS A 10 8.09 -1.94 -14.26
N ASP A 11 7.92 -2.60 -13.11
CA ASP A 11 6.58 -2.81 -12.55
C ASP A 11 5.84 -1.52 -12.19
N TYR A 12 6.53 -0.46 -11.76
CA TYR A 12 5.90 0.84 -11.49
C TYR A 12 5.46 1.49 -12.79
N GLN A 13 6.35 1.51 -13.80
CA GLN A 13 6.05 2.05 -15.12
C GLN A 13 4.89 1.32 -15.80
N SER A 14 4.74 0.02 -15.52
CA SER A 14 3.61 -0.78 -16.03
C SER A 14 2.27 -0.48 -15.36
N LEU A 15 2.25 0.25 -14.23
CA LEU A 15 1.03 0.64 -13.57
C LEU A 15 0.25 1.67 -14.39
N SER A 16 -1.07 1.60 -14.31
CA SER A 16 -1.94 2.67 -14.76
C SER A 16 -1.60 3.98 -14.03
N ALA A 17 -1.68 5.11 -14.74
CA ALA A 17 -1.50 6.44 -14.16
C ALA A 17 -2.27 6.68 -12.84
N PRO A 18 -3.54 6.23 -12.68
CA PRO A 18 -4.18 6.34 -11.37
C PRO A 18 -3.59 5.42 -10.31
N ALA A 19 -3.18 4.19 -10.61
CA ALA A 19 -2.54 3.34 -9.60
C ALA A 19 -1.23 3.96 -9.12
N GLN A 20 -0.44 4.55 -10.03
CA GLN A 20 0.74 5.34 -9.67
C GLN A 20 0.40 6.48 -8.69
N SER A 21 -0.67 7.25 -8.97
CA SER A 21 -1.14 8.33 -8.08
C SER A 21 -1.66 7.80 -6.73
N LEU A 22 -2.39 6.67 -6.75
CA LEU A 22 -2.94 6.06 -5.54
C LEU A 22 -1.84 5.61 -4.60
N LEU A 23 -0.76 5.04 -5.14
CA LEU A 23 0.37 4.57 -4.35
C LEU A 23 0.91 5.70 -3.46
N TRP A 24 1.14 6.86 -4.05
CA TRP A 24 1.65 8.03 -3.32
C TRP A 24 0.61 8.64 -2.37
N THR A 25 -0.67 8.62 -2.75
CA THR A 25 -1.75 9.08 -1.87
C THR A 25 -1.85 8.20 -0.61
N ILE A 26 -1.65 6.88 -0.74
CA ILE A 26 -1.60 5.95 0.39
C ILE A 26 -0.29 6.13 1.17
N ALA A 27 0.85 6.23 0.48
CA ALA A 27 2.17 6.40 1.07
C ALA A 27 2.29 7.68 1.92
N ARG A 28 1.48 8.71 1.65
CA ARG A 28 1.36 9.91 2.51
C ARG A 28 1.00 9.61 3.97
N GLN A 29 0.40 8.44 4.27
CA GLN A 29 0.13 8.01 5.65
C GLN A 29 1.39 7.49 6.37
N TYR A 30 2.49 7.27 5.66
CA TYR A 30 3.76 6.84 6.23
C TYR A 30 4.33 7.93 7.13
N ASN A 31 4.65 7.56 8.37
CA ASN A 31 5.10 8.48 9.41
C ASN A 31 6.49 8.12 9.95
N GLY A 32 7.33 7.48 9.12
CA GLY A 32 8.63 6.93 9.51
C GLY A 32 8.58 5.45 9.90
N TYR A 33 7.38 4.87 10.03
CA TYR A 33 7.19 3.46 10.34
C TYR A 33 6.28 2.78 9.31
N ASN A 34 6.75 1.69 8.71
CA ASN A 34 5.95 0.84 7.83
C ASN A 34 5.22 -0.22 8.65
N ASN A 35 4.49 0.25 9.66
CA ASN A 35 3.88 -0.58 10.69
C ASN A 35 2.68 -1.40 10.20
N GLY A 36 2.36 -1.39 8.90
CA GLY A 36 1.24 -2.11 8.32
C GLY A 36 -0.13 -1.56 8.65
N TRP A 37 -0.27 -0.25 8.91
CA TRP A 37 -1.56 0.40 9.21
C TRP A 37 -2.02 1.38 8.14
N LEU A 38 -1.38 1.38 6.97
CA LEU A 38 -1.80 2.22 5.85
C LEU A 38 -3.17 1.77 5.37
N LYS A 39 -4.06 2.72 5.07
CA LYS A 39 -5.44 2.43 4.69
C LYS A 39 -5.75 2.98 3.30
N GLY A 40 -6.39 2.15 2.49
CA GLY A 40 -6.91 2.53 1.16
C GLY A 40 -8.41 2.75 1.15
N THR A 41 -8.99 3.41 2.17
CA THR A 41 -10.45 3.60 2.25
C THR A 41 -10.90 4.87 1.55
N LEU A 42 -12.11 4.84 0.98
CA LEU A 42 -12.69 6.00 0.30
C LEU A 42 -12.83 7.21 1.23
N GLU A 43 -13.20 7.00 2.49
CA GLU A 43 -13.32 8.06 3.49
C GLU A 43 -12.01 8.84 3.67
N ILE A 44 -10.89 8.13 3.73
CA ILE A 44 -9.56 8.74 3.85
C ILE A 44 -9.18 9.41 2.53
N LEU A 45 -9.46 8.78 1.40
CA LEU A 45 -8.95 9.22 0.09
C LEU A 45 -9.83 10.26 -0.62
N LYS A 46 -11.05 10.52 -0.12
CA LYS A 46 -12.00 11.49 -0.68
C LYS A 46 -11.43 12.90 -0.89
N PRO A 47 -10.60 13.46 0.01
CA PRO A 47 -10.00 14.79 -0.19
C PRO A 47 -9.14 14.91 -1.45
N TRP A 48 -8.61 13.79 -1.97
CA TRP A 48 -7.83 13.75 -3.21
C TRP A 48 -8.66 13.33 -4.45
N GLY A 49 -10.00 13.40 -4.36
CA GLY A 49 -10.89 13.18 -5.50
C GLY A 49 -11.13 11.71 -5.88
N TRP A 50 -10.76 10.77 -5.02
CA TRP A 50 -10.95 9.34 -5.29
C TRP A 50 -12.43 8.94 -5.33
N LYS A 51 -12.77 8.04 -6.26
CA LYS A 51 -14.09 7.41 -6.40
C LYS A 51 -13.98 5.90 -6.13
N LYS A 52 -15.06 5.32 -5.60
CA LYS A 52 -15.12 3.91 -5.15
C LYS A 52 -14.65 2.91 -6.21
N ASP A 53 -15.14 3.05 -7.44
CA ASP A 53 -14.90 2.07 -8.50
C ASP A 53 -13.43 2.08 -8.95
N ARG A 54 -12.88 3.28 -9.17
CA ARG A 54 -11.47 3.45 -9.53
C ARG A 54 -10.52 3.02 -8.42
N LEU A 55 -10.88 3.31 -7.16
CA LEU A 55 -10.10 2.92 -5.99
C LEU A 55 -9.93 1.40 -5.90
N LYS A 56 -11.00 0.63 -6.09
CA LYS A 56 -10.95 -0.84 -6.04
C LYS A 56 -10.02 -1.42 -7.11
N ALA A 57 -10.13 -0.93 -8.34
CA ALA A 57 -9.28 -1.38 -9.45
C ALA A 57 -7.80 -1.08 -9.19
N CYS A 58 -7.48 0.16 -8.76
CA CYS A 58 -6.11 0.57 -8.50
C CYS A 58 -5.50 -0.18 -7.29
N LEU A 59 -6.28 -0.41 -6.22
CA LEU A 59 -5.82 -1.23 -5.09
C LEU A 59 -5.52 -2.66 -5.50
N LYS A 60 -6.31 -3.25 -6.40
CA LYS A 60 -6.03 -4.58 -6.94
C LYS A 60 -4.72 -4.57 -7.71
N GLU A 61 -4.54 -3.61 -8.61
CA GLU A 61 -3.33 -3.47 -9.42
C GLU A 61 -2.06 -3.30 -8.56
N LEU A 62 -2.10 -2.44 -7.54
CA LEU A 62 -0.97 -2.23 -6.63
C LEU A 62 -0.62 -3.47 -5.80
N LYS A 63 -1.59 -4.31 -5.46
CA LYS A 63 -1.33 -5.60 -4.80
C LYS A 63 -0.77 -6.62 -5.76
N ASP A 64 -1.36 -6.75 -6.95
CA ASP A 64 -0.93 -7.72 -7.96
C ASP A 64 0.52 -7.46 -8.40
N LYS A 65 0.96 -6.20 -8.39
CA LYS A 65 2.33 -5.77 -8.69
C LYS A 65 3.25 -5.67 -7.46
N ASP A 66 2.80 -6.10 -6.28
CA ASP A 66 3.55 -6.06 -5.01
C ASP A 66 4.12 -4.67 -4.69
N TRP A 67 3.31 -3.61 -4.83
CA TRP A 67 3.61 -2.26 -4.32
C TRP A 67 2.96 -2.00 -2.96
N LEU A 68 1.81 -2.65 -2.71
CA LEU A 68 1.12 -2.66 -1.42
C LEU A 68 0.90 -4.10 -0.95
N ARG A 69 1.33 -4.41 0.27
CA ARG A 69 1.14 -5.73 0.88
C ARG A 69 0.04 -5.67 1.92
N VAL A 70 -0.87 -6.63 1.88
CA VAL A 70 -1.93 -6.75 2.89
C VAL A 70 -1.31 -7.27 4.18
N THR A 71 -1.37 -6.45 5.22
CA THR A 71 -0.89 -6.81 6.58
C THR A 71 -2.01 -7.23 7.50
N ARG A 72 -3.26 -6.86 7.16
CA ARG A 72 -4.46 -7.29 7.86
C ARG A 72 -5.68 -7.26 6.95
N VAL A 73 -6.46 -8.33 6.95
CA VAL A 73 -7.79 -8.40 6.31
C VAL A 73 -8.90 -7.88 7.24
N PRO A 74 -10.00 -7.35 6.69
CA PRO A 74 -11.19 -7.00 7.46
C PRO A 74 -11.73 -8.17 8.29
N ARG A 75 -12.02 -7.94 9.58
CA ARG A 75 -12.60 -8.98 10.47
C ARG A 75 -14.07 -8.72 10.86
N TYR A 76 -14.57 -7.51 10.62
CA TYR A 76 -15.95 -7.12 10.92
C TYR A 76 -16.41 -6.01 9.96
N PRO A 77 -17.72 -5.73 9.88
CA PRO A 77 -18.23 -4.66 9.01
C PRO A 77 -17.55 -3.32 9.31
N LYS A 78 -17.11 -2.61 8.27
CA LYS A 78 -16.34 -1.36 8.33
C LYS A 78 -14.89 -1.49 8.82
N ASP A 79 -14.36 -2.69 9.09
CA ASP A 79 -12.91 -2.89 9.25
C ASP A 79 -12.23 -2.77 7.88
N PRO A 80 -11.27 -1.86 7.67
CA PRO A 80 -10.60 -1.75 6.39
C PRO A 80 -9.44 -2.75 6.27
N TYR A 81 -9.08 -3.08 5.03
CA TYR A 81 -7.77 -3.65 4.76
C TYR A 81 -6.68 -2.71 5.26
N ARG A 82 -5.62 -3.30 5.82
CA ARG A 82 -4.40 -2.58 6.16
C ARG A 82 -3.25 -3.02 5.28
N TYR A 83 -2.38 -2.06 5.00
CA TYR A 83 -1.30 -2.22 4.05
C TYR A 83 0.05 -1.77 4.62
N ALA A 84 1.11 -2.36 4.06
CA ALA A 84 2.48 -1.89 4.15
C ALA A 84 3.03 -1.59 2.74
N LEU A 85 3.97 -0.65 2.66
CA LEU A 85 4.75 -0.39 1.45
C LEU A 85 5.74 -1.54 1.26
N SER A 86 5.82 -2.13 0.08
CA SER A 86 6.65 -3.32 -0.14
C SER A 86 8.16 -3.05 -0.14
N TRP A 87 8.57 -1.83 -0.51
CA TRP A 87 9.96 -1.40 -0.58
C TRP A 87 10.53 -0.92 0.76
N GLU A 88 9.71 -0.86 1.81
CA GLU A 88 10.15 -0.57 3.17
C GLU A 88 10.01 -1.82 4.03
N GLU A 89 10.92 -1.98 5.00
CA GLU A 89 10.84 -3.10 5.95
C GLU A 89 9.65 -2.92 6.88
N ILE A 90 8.91 -4.00 7.15
CA ILE A 90 7.76 -3.95 8.05
C ILE A 90 8.29 -3.94 9.49
N ASN A 91 8.41 -2.73 10.05
CA ASN A 91 8.85 -2.49 11.42
C ASN A 91 7.62 -2.18 12.29
N SER A 92 7.05 -3.22 12.90
CA SER A 92 5.92 -3.07 13.82
C SER A 92 6.12 -3.78 15.14
N ASP A 93 6.25 -2.97 16.19
CA ASP A 93 6.09 -3.39 17.58
C ASP A 93 4.61 -3.51 17.97
N LYS A 94 3.70 -3.11 17.08
CA LYS A 94 2.25 -3.19 17.30
C LYS A 94 1.71 -4.58 16.95
N ASP A 95 0.86 -5.07 17.83
CA ASP A 95 0.04 -6.27 17.61
C ASP A 95 -1.12 -6.02 16.65
N GLY A 96 -1.64 -7.11 16.08
CA GLY A 96 -2.86 -7.10 15.27
C GLY A 96 -2.68 -7.17 13.76
N MET A 97 -1.49 -7.52 13.27
CA MET A 97 -1.31 -8.02 11.90
C MET A 97 -1.80 -9.47 11.79
N ASP A 98 -2.10 -9.91 10.57
CA ASP A 98 -2.37 -11.32 10.31
C ASP A 98 -1.08 -12.15 10.29
N GLU A 99 -1.22 -13.46 10.47
CA GLU A 99 -0.10 -14.40 10.47
C GLU A 99 0.69 -14.31 9.15
N GLY A 100 2.03 -14.35 9.25
CA GLY A 100 2.93 -14.22 8.10
C GLY A 100 3.17 -12.79 7.60
N ALA A 101 2.36 -11.79 8.00
CA ALA A 101 2.51 -10.43 7.51
C ALA A 101 3.87 -9.78 7.88
N LYS A 102 4.44 -10.14 9.04
CA LYS A 102 5.77 -9.66 9.45
C LYS A 102 6.93 -10.33 8.69
N ALA A 103 6.67 -11.45 8.02
CA ALA A 103 7.69 -12.22 7.30
C ALA A 103 7.88 -11.75 5.85
N TYR A 104 7.10 -10.76 5.38
CA TYR A 104 7.25 -10.27 4.02
C TYR A 104 8.64 -9.67 3.78
N PRO A 105 9.42 -10.19 2.81
CA PRO A 105 10.77 -9.70 2.55
C PRO A 105 10.73 -8.34 1.86
N LYS A 106 11.61 -7.42 2.22
CA LYS A 106 11.70 -6.12 1.53
C LYS A 106 11.84 -6.32 0.02
N ARG A 107 11.00 -5.64 -0.76
CA ARG A 107 11.03 -5.69 -2.22
C ARG A 107 12.36 -5.12 -2.73
N SER A 108 12.98 -5.80 -3.71
CA SER A 108 14.10 -5.26 -4.47
C SER A 108 13.62 -4.18 -5.43
N LEU A 109 14.32 -3.04 -5.45
CA LEU A 109 14.12 -1.96 -6.42
C LEU A 109 15.18 -1.95 -7.54
N LYS A 110 16.01 -2.99 -7.61
CA LYS A 110 16.98 -3.21 -8.69
C LYS A 110 16.32 -3.84 -9.90
#